data_AF-A0A6N9A7M4-F1
#
_entry.id   AF-A0A6N9A7M4-F1
#
_cell.length_a   1.000
_cell.length_b   1.000
_cell.length_c   1.000
_cell.angle_alpha   90.00
_cell.angle_beta   90.00
_cell.angle_gamma   90.00
#
_symmetry.space_group_name_H-M   'P 1'
#
loop_
_entity.id
_entity.type
_entity.pdbx_description
1 polymer ?
#
loop_
_entity_poly.entity_id
_entity_poly.type
_entity_poly.pdbx_seq_one_letter_code
_entity_poly.pdbx_strand_id
1 'polypeptide(L)'
;MDEQASRKDPATKNEAAEKVAASAAPPGTARRRARVDLLAECRVDTFRSGGAGGQHQNKVESGVRLTHRPTGIVAVSRKHRSQHRNREAALARLEAELNARSRKRKPRIPTAVPKREKRKRINAKKRRSRLKRLRGKPDAGEE
;
A
#
# COMPACT_ATOMS: atom_id res chain seq x y z
N MET A 1 19.86 26.50 -64.61
CA MET A 1 18.38 26.61 -64.55
C MET A 1 17.96 25.63 -63.49
N ASP A 2 18.18 26.05 -62.25
CA ASP A 2 18.12 25.25 -61.04
C ASP A 2 16.67 25.05 -60.60
N GLU A 3 16.26 23.79 -60.46
CA GLU A 3 14.94 23.43 -59.96
C GLU A 3 15.01 23.15 -58.45
N GLN A 4 14.21 23.91 -57.72
CA GLN A 4 14.33 24.15 -56.30
C GLN A 4 13.93 22.94 -55.45
N ALA A 5 14.79 22.60 -54.49
CA ALA A 5 14.51 21.66 -53.43
C ALA A 5 13.49 22.25 -52.43
N SER A 6 12.27 21.73 -52.40
CA SER A 6 11.29 22.01 -51.34
C SER A 6 11.57 21.12 -50.13
N ARG A 7 12.11 21.76 -49.08
CA ARG A 7 12.28 21.16 -47.75
C ARG A 7 10.90 20.89 -47.14
N LYS A 8 10.63 19.64 -46.80
CA LYS A 8 9.40 19.23 -46.10
C LYS A 8 9.62 19.43 -44.60
N ASP A 9 9.07 20.50 -44.03
CA ASP A 9 9.17 20.82 -42.61
C ASP A 9 8.49 19.76 -41.73
N PRO A 10 9.17 19.15 -40.74
CA PRO A 10 8.57 18.16 -39.85
C PRO A 10 8.19 18.79 -38.51
N ALA A 11 7.11 19.58 -38.45
CA ALA A 11 6.73 20.24 -37.19
C ALA A 11 5.23 20.50 -37.01
N THR A 12 4.37 19.48 -37.04
CA THR A 12 2.96 19.60 -36.58
C THR A 12 2.41 18.35 -35.87
N LYS A 13 3.27 17.53 -35.24
CA LYS A 13 2.85 16.30 -34.53
C LYS A 13 2.55 16.47 -33.03
N ASN A 14 2.35 17.69 -32.55
CA ASN A 14 2.14 17.96 -31.11
C ASN A 14 0.78 18.56 -30.74
N GLU A 15 -0.25 18.49 -31.59
CA GLU A 15 -1.61 18.90 -31.19
C GLU A 15 -2.53 17.74 -30.77
N ALA A 16 -2.16 16.50 -31.08
CA ALA A 16 -2.94 15.32 -30.68
C ALA A 16 -2.65 14.82 -29.25
N ALA A 17 -1.60 15.33 -28.61
CA ALA A 17 -1.20 14.92 -27.26
C ALA A 17 -1.94 15.68 -26.13
N GLU A 18 -2.61 16.79 -26.44
CA GLU A 18 -3.18 17.67 -25.40
C GLU A 18 -4.70 17.45 -25.18
N LYS A 19 -5.40 16.73 -26.08
CA LYS A 19 -6.86 16.52 -26.01
C LYS A 19 -7.32 15.20 -25.38
N VAL A 20 -6.43 14.39 -24.80
CA VAL A 20 -6.79 13.14 -24.09
C VAL A 20 -6.88 13.33 -22.57
N ALA A 21 -6.68 14.54 -22.06
CA ALA A 21 -6.64 14.82 -20.61
C ALA A 21 -8.01 15.09 -19.93
N ALA A 22 -9.14 14.82 -20.59
CA ALA A 22 -10.46 15.27 -20.09
C ALA A 22 -11.49 14.18 -19.72
N SER A 23 -11.16 12.89 -19.72
CA SER A 23 -12.13 11.83 -19.34
C SER A 23 -11.68 10.84 -18.26
N ALA A 24 -10.49 11.01 -17.68
CA ALA A 24 -10.11 10.27 -16.49
C ALA A 24 -10.61 11.00 -15.24
N ALA A 25 -11.92 10.90 -14.96
CA ALA A 25 -12.42 11.20 -13.63
C ALA A 25 -11.57 10.42 -12.60
N PRO A 26 -10.98 11.07 -11.58
CA PRO A 26 -10.11 10.40 -10.64
C PRO A 26 -10.87 9.24 -9.98
N PRO A 27 -10.31 8.02 -9.94
CA PRO A 27 -10.96 6.90 -9.28
C PRO A 27 -10.99 7.17 -7.77
N GLY A 28 -12.11 7.68 -7.27
CA GLY A 28 -12.39 7.75 -5.84
C GLY A 28 -12.55 9.13 -5.24
N THR A 29 -13.45 9.96 -5.77
CA THR A 29 -14.23 10.89 -4.92
C THR A 29 -15.17 10.09 -4.02
N ALA A 30 -14.61 9.21 -3.18
CA ALA A 30 -15.29 8.75 -1.98
C ALA A 30 -15.53 10.03 -1.16
N ARG A 31 -16.78 10.51 -1.15
CA ARG A 31 -17.24 11.67 -0.40
C ARG A 31 -16.50 11.67 0.94
N ARG A 32 -15.55 12.59 1.12
CA ARG A 32 -14.76 12.67 2.35
C ARG A 32 -15.76 12.89 3.47
N ARG A 33 -16.08 11.82 4.22
CA ARG A 33 -17.13 11.88 5.24
C ARG A 33 -16.80 13.03 6.17
N ALA A 34 -17.74 13.95 6.38
CA ALA A 34 -17.52 15.00 7.36
C ALA A 34 -17.42 14.33 8.74
N ARG A 35 -16.61 14.89 9.64
CA ARG A 35 -16.46 14.38 11.01
C ARG A 35 -17.80 14.24 11.73
N VAL A 36 -18.72 15.15 11.45
CA VAL A 36 -20.08 15.18 12.00
C VAL A 36 -20.88 13.96 11.54
N ASP A 37 -20.82 13.63 10.26
CA ASP A 37 -21.52 12.45 9.70
C ASP A 37 -20.99 11.16 10.33
N LEU A 38 -19.66 11.04 10.48
CA LEU A 38 -19.03 9.87 11.08
C LEU A 38 -19.43 9.70 12.56
N LEU A 39 -19.55 10.80 13.30
CA LEU A 39 -20.00 10.81 14.69
C LEU A 39 -21.45 10.30 14.82
N ALA A 40 -22.34 10.67 13.90
CA ALA A 40 -23.73 10.24 13.92
C ALA A 40 -23.89 8.72 13.71
N GLU A 41 -22.98 8.10 12.94
CA GLU A 41 -22.93 6.65 12.74
C GLU A 41 -22.29 5.88 13.91
N CYS A 42 -21.70 6.59 14.88
CA CYS A 42 -21.00 6.01 16.02
C CYS A 42 -21.82 6.02 17.30
N ARG A 43 -21.73 4.93 18.07
CA ARG A 43 -22.11 4.92 19.49
C ARG A 43 -20.96 5.47 20.32
N VAL A 44 -21.23 6.47 21.15
CA VAL A 44 -20.26 7.11 22.05
C VAL A 44 -20.50 6.61 23.46
N ASP A 45 -19.56 5.82 23.99
CA ASP A 45 -19.59 5.37 25.38
C ASP A 45 -18.44 6.05 26.16
N THR A 46 -18.73 6.47 27.39
CA THR A 46 -17.77 7.14 28.28
C THR A 46 -17.45 6.22 29.45
N PHE A 47 -16.20 6.21 29.87
CA PHE A 47 -15.76 5.30 30.92
C PHE A 47 -14.53 5.84 31.65
N ARG A 48 -14.22 5.24 32.79
CA ARG A 48 -13.07 5.66 33.62
C ARG A 48 -11.76 5.20 33.00
N SER A 49 -10.78 6.11 32.98
CA SER A 49 -9.43 5.88 32.48
C SER A 49 -8.67 5.03 33.49
N GLY A 50 -8.91 3.72 33.51
CA GLY A 50 -8.28 2.80 34.48
C GLY A 50 -6.75 2.94 34.56
N GLY A 51 -6.18 2.62 35.72
CA GLY A 51 -4.75 2.70 36.02
C GLY A 51 -4.47 3.23 37.42
N ALA A 52 -3.23 3.10 37.90
CA ALA A 52 -2.78 3.76 39.12
C ALA A 52 -2.80 5.27 38.90
N GLY A 53 -3.66 5.98 39.62
CA GLY A 53 -3.93 7.39 39.42
C GLY A 53 -4.46 8.07 40.68
N GLY A 54 -4.45 9.40 40.67
CA GLY A 54 -5.05 10.20 41.73
C GLY A 54 -6.58 10.18 41.72
N GLN A 55 -7.19 10.89 42.68
CA GLN A 55 -8.64 10.93 42.85
C GLN A 55 -9.40 11.28 41.56
N HIS A 56 -8.86 12.20 40.76
CA HIS A 56 -9.47 12.62 39.50
C HIS A 56 -9.59 11.47 38.49
N GLN A 57 -8.57 10.62 38.38
CA GLN A 57 -8.57 9.50 37.44
C GLN A 57 -9.56 8.39 37.85
N ASN A 58 -9.74 8.18 39.17
CA ASN A 58 -10.60 7.13 39.70
C ASN A 58 -12.08 7.52 39.73
N LYS A 59 -12.40 8.82 39.80
CA LYS A 59 -13.77 9.34 39.87
C LYS A 59 -14.31 9.79 38.51
N VAL A 60 -13.47 10.36 37.64
CA VAL A 60 -13.93 11.04 36.42
C VAL A 60 -13.87 10.13 35.20
N GLU A 61 -15.00 10.05 34.48
CA GLU A 61 -15.15 9.32 33.21
C GLU A 61 -14.57 10.09 32.03
N SER A 62 -13.25 10.21 32.02
CA SER A 62 -12.51 10.91 30.97
C SER A 62 -12.31 10.07 29.70
N GLY A 63 -12.35 8.74 29.79
CA GLY A 63 -12.14 7.83 28.68
C GLY A 63 -13.33 7.80 27.72
N VAL A 64 -13.05 7.75 26.41
CA VAL A 64 -14.08 7.71 25.37
C VAL A 64 -13.86 6.48 24.49
N ARG A 65 -14.94 5.75 24.23
CA ARG A 65 -15.02 4.62 23.30
C ARG A 65 -16.03 4.99 22.22
N LEU A 66 -15.59 4.87 20.96
CA LEU A 66 -16.43 5.08 19.79
C LEU A 66 -16.60 3.75 19.08
N THR A 67 -17.84 3.31 18.92
CA THR A 67 -18.19 2.08 18.21
C THR A 67 -18.91 2.46 16.92
N HIS A 68 -18.28 2.23 15.78
CA HIS A 68 -18.87 2.51 14.48
C HIS A 68 -19.86 1.39 14.13
N ARG A 69 -21.17 1.70 14.17
CA ARG A 69 -22.24 0.72 14.01
C ARG A 69 -22.17 -0.09 12.70
N PRO A 70 -21.89 0.51 11.52
CA PRO A 70 -21.95 -0.26 10.28
C PRO A 70 -20.72 -1.14 10.03
N THR A 71 -19.54 -0.83 10.58
CA THR A 71 -18.33 -1.66 10.39
C THR A 71 -17.94 -2.46 11.62
N GLY A 72 -18.56 -2.23 12.77
CA GLY A 72 -18.21 -2.88 14.04
C GLY A 72 -16.84 -2.47 14.60
N ILE A 73 -16.19 -1.44 14.05
CA ILE A 73 -14.86 -1.00 14.49
C ILE A 73 -15.00 -0.18 15.77
N VAL A 74 -14.14 -0.48 16.76
CA VAL A 74 -14.15 0.18 18.06
C VAL A 74 -12.84 0.94 18.25
N ALA A 75 -12.93 2.26 18.37
CA ALA A 75 -11.79 3.12 18.67
C ALA A 75 -11.89 3.65 20.10
N VAL A 76 -10.81 3.55 20.87
CA VAL A 76 -10.76 3.97 22.28
C VAL A 76 -9.68 5.02 22.48
N SER A 77 -9.95 6.05 23.28
CA SER A 77 -8.95 7.02 23.73
C SER A 77 -9.11 7.38 25.21
N ARG A 78 -7.97 7.39 25.93
CA ARG A 78 -7.85 7.67 27.36
C ARG A 78 -6.63 8.56 27.68
N LYS A 79 -5.99 9.15 26.67
CA LYS A 79 -4.65 9.77 26.81
C LYS A 79 -4.71 11.10 27.55
N HIS A 80 -5.82 11.82 27.44
CA HIS A 80 -5.97 13.16 27.99
C HIS A 80 -6.92 13.17 29.18
N ARG A 81 -6.76 14.16 30.08
CA ARG A 81 -7.71 14.41 31.18
C ARG A 81 -9.10 14.87 30.71
N SER A 82 -9.16 15.48 29.53
CA SER A 82 -10.41 16.03 28.96
C SER A 82 -11.09 15.01 28.05
N GLN A 83 -12.37 14.80 28.29
CA GLN A 83 -13.24 13.95 27.47
C GLN A 83 -13.32 14.43 26.02
N HIS A 84 -13.40 15.74 25.77
CA HIS A 84 -13.46 16.30 24.41
C HIS A 84 -12.22 15.96 23.59
N ARG A 85 -11.03 16.16 24.18
CA ARG A 85 -9.76 15.78 23.54
C ARG A 85 -9.67 14.27 23.29
N ASN A 86 -10.20 13.46 24.21
CA ASN A 86 -10.27 12.01 24.00
C ASN A 86 -11.26 11.63 22.88
N ARG A 87 -12.40 12.33 22.75
CA ARG A 87 -13.34 12.13 21.64
C ARG A 87 -12.70 12.47 20.29
N GLU A 88 -12.02 13.60 20.17
CA GLU A 88 -11.30 13.98 18.95
C GLU A 88 -10.21 12.97 18.58
N ALA A 89 -9.42 12.53 19.57
CA ALA A 89 -8.39 11.53 19.36
C ALA A 89 -8.98 10.16 18.97
N ALA A 90 -10.10 9.75 19.55
CA ALA A 90 -10.80 8.53 19.18
C ALA A 90 -11.36 8.60 17.75
N LEU A 91 -11.90 9.75 17.33
CA LEU A 91 -12.36 9.98 15.96
C LEU A 91 -11.21 9.89 14.95
N ALA A 92 -10.09 10.55 15.23
CA ALA A 92 -8.92 10.48 14.35
C ALA A 92 -8.40 9.05 14.18
N ARG A 93 -8.43 8.24 15.25
CA ARG A 93 -8.09 6.80 15.18
C ARG A 93 -9.09 6.03 14.35
N LEU A 94 -10.38 6.25 14.56
CA LEU A 94 -11.44 5.59 13.82
C LEU A 94 -11.36 5.90 12.31
N GLU A 95 -11.14 7.17 11.94
CA GLU A 95 -10.91 7.60 10.56
C GLU A 95 -9.71 6.87 9.95
N ALA A 96 -8.60 6.75 10.67
CA ALA A 96 -7.41 6.07 10.20
C ALA A 96 -7.65 4.57 9.98
N GLU A 97 -8.34 3.90 10.90
CA GLU A 97 -8.67 2.48 10.80
C GLU A 97 -9.65 2.19 9.66
N LEU A 98 -10.69 3.01 9.50
CA LEU A 98 -11.63 2.92 8.38
C LEU A 98 -10.91 3.08 7.04
N ASN A 99 -10.01 4.05 6.95
CA ASN A 99 -9.18 4.28 5.76
C ASN A 99 -8.21 3.12 5.51
N ALA A 100 -7.61 2.55 6.56
CA ALA A 100 -6.72 1.41 6.42
C ALA A 100 -7.48 0.17 5.92
N ARG A 101 -8.72 -0.04 6.38
CA ARG A 101 -9.55 -1.18 5.98
C ARG A 101 -10.14 -1.03 4.57
N SER A 102 -10.47 0.19 4.16
CA SER A 102 -10.98 0.47 2.81
C SER A 102 -9.90 0.37 1.72
N ARG A 103 -8.64 0.59 2.08
CA ARG A 103 -7.50 0.44 1.16
C ARG A 103 -7.34 -1.02 0.72
N LYS A 104 -7.57 -1.27 -0.56
CA LYS A 104 -7.22 -2.55 -1.20
C LYS A 104 -5.71 -2.73 -1.19
N ARG A 105 -5.23 -3.84 -0.62
CA ARG A 105 -3.81 -4.22 -0.72
C ARG A 105 -3.50 -4.53 -2.17
N LYS A 106 -2.47 -3.90 -2.74
CA LYS A 106 -1.99 -4.25 -4.09
C LYS A 106 -1.50 -5.71 -4.05
N PRO A 107 -1.97 -6.58 -4.95
CA PRO A 107 -1.52 -7.96 -4.97
C PRO A 107 0.00 -8.01 -5.24
N ARG A 108 0.69 -8.94 -4.57
CA ARG A 108 2.11 -9.18 -4.84
C ARG A 108 2.24 -9.83 -6.22
N ILE A 109 2.90 -9.14 -7.15
CA ILE A 109 3.28 -9.73 -8.43
C ILE A 109 4.47 -10.67 -8.17
N PRO A 110 4.39 -11.97 -8.51
CA PRO A 110 5.52 -12.87 -8.35
C PRO A 110 6.66 -12.44 -9.28
N THR A 111 7.89 -12.41 -8.74
CA THR A 111 9.08 -12.07 -9.52
C THR A 111 9.64 -13.31 -10.20
N ALA A 112 10.08 -13.16 -11.45
CA ALA A 112 10.79 -14.23 -12.15
C ALA A 112 12.21 -14.40 -11.60
N VAL A 113 12.76 -15.63 -11.69
CA VAL A 113 14.15 -15.90 -11.31
C VAL A 113 15.11 -15.05 -12.17
N PRO A 114 16.07 -14.32 -11.55
CA PRO A 114 17.03 -13.48 -12.28
C PRO A 114 17.87 -14.26 -13.30
N LYS A 115 18.23 -13.61 -14.42
CA LYS A 115 19.06 -14.22 -15.48
C LYS A 115 20.40 -14.76 -14.95
N ARG A 116 21.01 -14.08 -13.96
CA ARG A 116 22.25 -14.54 -13.31
C ARG A 116 22.11 -15.93 -12.68
N GLU A 117 20.99 -16.22 -12.03
CA GLU A 117 20.81 -17.52 -11.36
C GLU A 117 20.48 -18.61 -12.35
N LYS A 118 19.79 -18.29 -13.45
CA LYS A 118 19.65 -19.21 -14.58
C LYS A 118 21.03 -19.58 -15.15
N ARG A 119 21.91 -18.58 -15.38
CA ARG A 119 23.28 -18.80 -15.86
C ARG A 119 24.11 -19.64 -14.90
N LYS A 120 24.10 -19.34 -13.59
CA LYS A 120 24.80 -20.17 -12.57
C LYS A 120 24.33 -21.61 -12.60
N ARG A 121 23.01 -21.85 -12.70
CA ARG A 121 22.41 -23.19 -12.75
C ARG A 121 22.88 -23.96 -13.98
N ILE A 122 22.93 -23.31 -15.15
CA ILE A 122 23.48 -23.89 -16.38
C ILE A 122 24.97 -24.22 -16.22
N ASN A 123 25.76 -23.29 -15.68
CA ASN A 123 27.21 -23.48 -15.50
C ASN A 123 27.51 -24.62 -14.51
N ALA A 124 26.74 -24.73 -13.43
CA ALA A 124 26.85 -25.84 -12.48
C ALA A 124 26.53 -27.19 -13.15
N LYS A 125 25.49 -27.27 -13.99
CA LYS A 125 25.17 -28.47 -14.78
C LYS A 125 26.33 -28.83 -15.72
N LYS A 126 26.90 -27.87 -16.45
CA LYS A 126 28.07 -28.08 -17.32
C LYS A 126 29.28 -28.60 -16.54
N ARG A 127 29.60 -27.97 -15.39
CA ARG A 127 30.70 -28.40 -14.51
C ARG A 127 30.51 -29.84 -14.03
N ARG A 128 29.31 -30.19 -13.57
CA ARG A 128 28.97 -31.55 -13.12
C ARG A 128 29.10 -32.57 -14.24
N SER A 129 28.61 -32.25 -15.44
CA SER A 129 28.74 -33.11 -16.62
C SER A 129 30.21 -33.35 -16.97
N ARG A 130 31.03 -32.30 -17.00
CA ARG A 130 32.47 -32.40 -17.27
C ARG A 130 33.17 -33.28 -16.23
N LEU A 131 32.87 -33.07 -14.95
CA LEU A 131 33.40 -33.90 -13.85
C LEU A 131 32.99 -35.36 -13.99
N LYS A 132 31.74 -35.66 -14.35
CA LYS A 132 31.28 -37.05 -14.57
C LYS A 132 32.02 -37.74 -15.70
N ARG A 133 32.28 -37.04 -16.81
CA ARG A 133 33.02 -37.58 -17.95
C ARG A 133 34.45 -37.92 -17.59
N LEU A 134 35.13 -37.01 -16.88
CA LEU A 134 36.52 -37.22 -16.43
C LEU A 134 36.65 -38.32 -15.36
N ARG A 135 35.59 -38.56 -14.59
CA ARG A 135 35.52 -39.67 -13.61
C ARG A 135 35.00 -40.97 -14.22
N GLY A 136 34.59 -40.96 -15.49
CA GLY A 136 34.23 -42.16 -16.22
C GLY A 136 35.46 -43.05 -16.38
N LYS A 137 35.25 -44.35 -16.50
CA LYS A 137 36.35 -45.29 -16.82
C LYS A 137 36.93 -44.86 -18.17
N PRO A 138 38.24 -44.58 -18.28
CA PRO A 138 38.85 -44.31 -19.57
C PRO A 138 38.64 -45.52 -20.48
N ASP A 139 38.34 -45.29 -21.75
CA ASP A 139 38.18 -46.36 -22.72
C ASP A 139 39.47 -47.19 -22.75
N ALA A 140 39.32 -48.49 -22.56
CA ALA A 140 40.43 -49.44 -22.61
C ALA A 140 40.82 -49.63 -24.07
N GLY A 141 41.77 -48.84 -24.57
CA GLY A 141 42.30 -49.03 -25.91
C GLY A 141 43.12 -47.85 -26.40
N GLU A 142 44.40 -47.81 -26.03
CA GLU A 142 45.47 -47.34 -26.91
C GLU A 142 46.67 -48.28 -26.69
N GLU A 143 46.81 -49.27 -27.59
CA GLU A 143 48.06 -49.97 -27.93
C GLU A 143 48.59 -49.37 -29.24
#